data_AF-A0A6C8LJ71-F1
#
_entry.id   AF-A0A6C8LJ71-F1
#
_cell.length_a   1.000
_cell.length_b   1.000
_cell.length_c   1.000
_cell.angle_alpha   90.00
_cell.angle_beta   90.00
_cell.angle_gamma   90.00
#
_symmetry.space_group_name_H-M   'P 1'
#
loop_
_entity.id
_entity.type
_entity.pdbx_description
1 polymer ?
#
loop_
_entity_poly.entity_id
_entity_poly.type
_entity_poly.pdbx_seq_one_letter_code
_entity_poly.pdbx_strand_id
1 'polypeptide(L)'
;MELDAILDNLSDEEQIELLELLEEEEKYRNTHLLYEFTPYSKQREFIDAGHDYPERCFMAGNQLGKSFTGAAEVAFHLTGRYPGTKGYPDDGKYGGEWKGKRFYEPVVFWIGGETNETVTKTTQRILCGRIEENDEPGYGSIPKEDIISWKKSPFFPNLVDHLLVKHHTADGVEDGISICYFKPYSQGRARWQGDTIHGVWFDEEPPYSIYGEGLTRTNKY
;
A
#
# COMPACT_ATOMS: atom_id res chain seq x y z
N MET A 1 -24.65 23.50 -14.85
CA MET A 1 -25.86 24.33 -14.61
C MET A 1 -25.91 24.87 -13.19
N GLU A 2 -25.88 24.04 -12.12
CA GLU A 2 -25.77 24.58 -10.74
C GLU A 2 -24.33 24.99 -10.37
N LEU A 3 -23.31 24.22 -10.79
CA LEU A 3 -21.91 24.51 -10.47
C LEU A 3 -21.38 25.79 -11.16
N ASP A 4 -21.71 25.95 -12.45
CA ASP A 4 -21.33 27.14 -13.23
C ASP A 4 -21.94 28.42 -12.63
N ALA A 5 -23.18 28.34 -12.15
CA ALA A 5 -23.86 29.45 -11.48
C ALA A 5 -23.25 29.78 -10.11
N ILE A 6 -22.61 28.82 -9.43
CA ILE A 6 -21.87 29.07 -8.18
C ILE A 6 -20.55 29.77 -8.48
N LEU A 7 -19.81 29.30 -9.49
CA LEU A 7 -18.54 29.92 -9.91
C LEU A 7 -18.72 31.36 -10.41
N ASP A 8 -19.78 31.63 -11.18
CA ASP A 8 -20.12 32.96 -11.69
C ASP A 8 -20.49 33.98 -10.59
N ASN A 9 -20.78 33.51 -9.37
CA ASN A 9 -21.11 34.36 -8.21
C ASN A 9 -19.92 34.61 -7.28
N LEU A 10 -18.77 33.98 -7.51
CA LEU A 10 -17.54 34.21 -6.75
C LEU A 10 -16.78 35.40 -7.35
N SER A 11 -16.22 36.25 -6.49
CA SER A 11 -15.23 37.25 -6.89
C SER A 11 -13.96 36.60 -7.43
N ASP A 12 -13.16 37.35 -8.18
CA ASP A 12 -11.87 36.87 -8.71
C ASP A 12 -10.94 36.33 -7.60
N GLU A 13 -10.97 36.95 -6.42
CA GLU A 13 -10.19 36.51 -5.25
C GLU A 13 -10.68 35.17 -4.70
N GLU A 14 -12.00 34.99 -4.55
CA GLU A 14 -12.61 33.74 -4.11
C GLU A 14 -12.42 32.60 -5.15
N GLN A 15 -12.38 32.93 -6.44
CA GLN A 15 -12.10 31.94 -7.49
C GLN A 15 -10.64 31.44 -7.44
N ILE A 16 -9.68 32.33 -7.15
CA ILE A 16 -8.27 31.97 -6.98
C ILE A 16 -8.10 31.08 -5.74
N GLU A 17 -8.69 31.48 -4.60
CA GLU A 17 -8.64 30.69 -3.36
C GLU A 17 -9.26 29.30 -3.56
N LEU A 18 -10.41 29.22 -4.24
CA LEU A 18 -11.04 27.94 -4.57
C LEU A 18 -10.13 27.06 -5.45
N LEU A 19 -9.46 27.63 -6.45
CA LEU A 19 -8.55 26.89 -7.31
C LEU A 19 -7.37 26.32 -6.49
N GLU A 20 -6.77 27.12 -5.61
CA GLU A 20 -5.67 26.68 -4.75
C GLU A 20 -6.10 25.51 -3.84
N LEU A 21 -7.29 25.60 -3.23
CA LEU A 21 -7.84 24.52 -2.40
C LEU A 21 -8.08 23.23 -3.20
N LEU A 22 -8.58 23.34 -4.44
CA LEU A 22 -8.79 22.18 -5.32
C LEU A 22 -7.47 21.52 -5.74
N GLU A 23 -6.44 22.33 -6.03
CA GLU A 23 -5.10 21.81 -6.34
C GLU A 23 -4.47 21.09 -5.13
N GLU A 24 -4.64 21.64 -3.92
CA GLU A 24 -4.21 20.99 -2.68
C GLU A 24 -4.96 19.69 -2.41
N GLU A 25 -6.28 19.66 -2.59
CA GLU A 25 -7.10 18.45 -2.46
C GLU A 25 -6.67 17.38 -3.47
N GLU A 26 -6.47 17.75 -4.74
CA GLU A 26 -6.01 16.83 -5.78
C GLU A 26 -4.62 16.27 -5.44
N LYS A 27 -3.70 17.12 -4.98
CA LYS A 27 -2.38 16.69 -4.54
C LYS A 27 -2.45 15.75 -3.35
N TYR A 28 -3.31 16.05 -2.37
CA TYR A 28 -3.53 15.18 -1.21
C TYR A 28 -4.04 13.82 -1.66
N ARG A 29 -5.10 13.78 -2.47
CA ARG A 29 -5.67 12.53 -3.03
C ARG A 29 -4.63 11.71 -3.79
N ASN A 30 -3.83 12.34 -4.65
CA ASN A 30 -2.81 11.68 -5.46
C ASN A 30 -1.65 11.11 -4.63
N THR A 31 -1.44 11.60 -3.40
CA THR A 31 -0.36 11.17 -2.51
C THR A 31 -0.83 10.30 -1.33
N HIS A 32 -2.15 10.12 -1.18
CA HIS A 32 -2.79 9.39 -0.07
C HIS A 32 -3.86 8.40 -0.56
N LEU A 33 -3.60 7.72 -1.68
CA LEU A 33 -4.56 6.80 -2.31
C LEU A 33 -5.04 5.67 -1.38
N LEU A 34 -4.31 5.38 -0.30
CA LEU A 34 -4.76 4.46 0.75
C LEU A 34 -6.16 4.80 1.28
N TYR A 35 -6.41 6.09 1.50
CA TYR A 35 -7.64 6.57 2.10
C TYR A 35 -8.79 6.64 1.11
N GLU A 36 -8.51 6.56 -0.19
CA GLU A 36 -9.51 6.43 -1.25
C GLU A 36 -9.96 4.97 -1.48
N PHE A 37 -9.29 3.99 -0.85
CA PHE A 37 -9.61 2.58 -1.03
C PHE A 37 -10.98 2.23 -0.42
N THR A 38 -11.92 1.86 -1.30
CA THR A 38 -13.29 1.46 -0.93
C THR A 38 -13.49 -0.03 -1.22
N PRO A 39 -13.27 -0.94 -0.24
CA PRO A 39 -13.38 -2.38 -0.49
C PRO A 39 -14.84 -2.81 -0.68
N TYR A 40 -15.11 -3.54 -1.77
CA TYR A 40 -16.39 -4.24 -1.91
C TYR A 40 -16.45 -5.50 -1.02
N SER A 41 -17.63 -6.10 -0.90
CA SER A 41 -17.92 -7.16 0.08
C SER A 41 -16.91 -8.31 0.10
N LYS A 42 -16.46 -8.82 -1.06
CA LYS A 42 -15.47 -9.91 -1.11
C LYS A 42 -14.05 -9.47 -0.77
N GLN A 43 -13.66 -8.23 -1.09
CA GLN A 43 -12.37 -7.70 -0.66
C GLN A 43 -12.32 -7.56 0.86
N ARG A 44 -13.43 -7.08 1.45
CA ARG A 44 -13.57 -7.01 2.90
C ARG A 44 -13.55 -8.39 3.54
N GLU A 45 -14.30 -9.35 3.01
CA GLU A 45 -14.28 -10.74 3.48
C GLU A 45 -12.86 -11.32 3.45
N PHE A 46 -12.11 -11.06 2.37
CA PHE A 46 -10.71 -11.46 2.27
C PHE A 46 -9.87 -10.80 3.36
N ILE A 47 -9.90 -9.47 3.50
CA ILE A 47 -9.12 -8.71 4.50
C ILE A 47 -9.45 -9.16 5.93
N ASP A 48 -10.74 -9.23 6.26
CA ASP A 48 -11.24 -9.59 7.59
C ASP A 48 -10.79 -11.01 7.98
N ALA A 49 -10.77 -11.95 7.02
CA ALA A 49 -10.26 -13.30 7.24
C ALA A 49 -8.80 -13.33 7.73
N GLY A 50 -8.00 -12.27 7.53
CA GLY A 50 -6.64 -12.20 8.03
C GLY A 50 -6.53 -12.25 9.55
N HIS A 51 -7.61 -11.94 10.26
CA HIS A 51 -7.67 -12.09 11.71
C HIS A 51 -7.53 -13.56 12.15
N ASP A 52 -8.21 -14.47 11.45
CA ASP A 52 -8.31 -15.88 11.84
C ASP A 52 -7.35 -16.77 11.06
N TYR A 53 -6.98 -16.38 9.84
CA TYR A 53 -6.22 -17.20 8.92
C TYR A 53 -4.87 -16.54 8.55
N PRO A 54 -3.74 -17.17 8.94
CA PRO A 54 -2.41 -16.65 8.60
C PRO A 54 -2.08 -16.76 7.11
N GLU A 55 -2.71 -17.71 6.41
CA GLU A 55 -2.55 -17.92 4.97
C GLU A 55 -3.90 -17.77 4.27
N ARG A 56 -3.95 -16.95 3.22
CA ARG A 56 -5.16 -16.68 2.44
C ARG A 56 -4.81 -16.54 0.97
N CYS A 57 -5.72 -16.95 0.10
CA CYS A 57 -5.57 -16.79 -1.34
C CYS A 57 -6.79 -16.08 -1.92
N PHE A 58 -6.59 -14.91 -2.52
CA PHE A 58 -7.67 -14.20 -3.19
C PHE A 58 -7.76 -14.59 -4.66
N MET A 59 -8.39 -15.73 -4.95
CA MET A 59 -8.60 -16.21 -6.31
C MET A 59 -9.81 -15.52 -6.95
N ALA A 60 -9.58 -14.68 -7.95
CA ALA A 60 -10.63 -14.00 -8.69
C ALA A 60 -10.21 -13.77 -10.16
N GLY A 61 -11.17 -13.44 -11.03
CA GLY A 61 -10.91 -13.07 -12.42
C GLY A 61 -10.04 -11.82 -12.59
N ASN A 62 -9.64 -11.55 -13.84
CA ASN A 62 -8.80 -10.40 -14.18
C ASN A 62 -9.54 -9.08 -13.92
N GLN A 63 -8.79 -8.05 -13.51
CA GLN A 63 -9.29 -6.69 -13.27
C GLN A 63 -10.35 -6.56 -12.15
N LEU A 64 -10.51 -7.56 -11.27
CA LEU A 64 -11.42 -7.51 -10.12
C LEU A 64 -10.82 -6.88 -8.85
N GLY A 65 -9.73 -6.12 -8.99
CA GLY A 65 -9.11 -5.39 -7.87
C GLY A 65 -8.26 -6.24 -6.93
N LYS A 66 -7.81 -7.44 -7.33
CA LYS A 66 -6.98 -8.34 -6.49
C LYS A 66 -5.71 -7.65 -5.97
N SER A 67 -4.87 -7.18 -6.89
CA SER A 67 -3.59 -6.56 -6.52
C SER A 67 -3.78 -5.22 -5.78
N PHE A 68 -4.86 -4.50 -6.06
CA PHE A 68 -5.24 -3.31 -5.29
C PHE A 68 -5.60 -3.66 -3.84
N THR A 69 -6.31 -4.77 -3.63
CA THR A 69 -6.67 -5.25 -2.28
C THR A 69 -5.42 -5.63 -1.50
N GLY A 70 -4.51 -6.39 -2.12
CA GLY A 70 -3.23 -6.76 -1.50
C GLY A 70 -2.37 -5.54 -1.17
N ALA A 71 -2.27 -4.57 -2.08
CA ALA A 71 -1.52 -3.35 -1.83
C ALA A 71 -2.12 -2.49 -0.71
N ALA A 72 -3.45 -2.32 -0.66
CA ALA A 72 -4.10 -1.58 0.40
C ALA A 72 -3.91 -2.24 1.77
N GLU A 73 -4.12 -3.56 1.85
CA GLU A 73 -3.89 -4.32 3.09
C GLU A 73 -2.44 -4.21 3.58
N VAL A 74 -1.47 -4.39 2.68
CA VAL A 74 -0.05 -4.21 3.00
C VAL A 74 0.25 -2.77 3.44
N ALA A 75 -0.30 -1.75 2.77
CA ALA A 75 -0.09 -0.36 3.15
C ALA A 75 -0.68 -0.03 4.53
N PHE A 76 -1.85 -0.59 4.88
CA PHE A 76 -2.38 -0.50 6.24
C PHE A 76 -1.45 -1.16 7.26
N HIS A 77 -0.88 -2.32 6.94
CA HIS A 77 0.08 -2.99 7.82
C HIS A 77 1.37 -2.20 7.98
N LEU A 78 1.92 -1.64 6.90
CA LEU A 78 3.15 -0.86 6.92
C LEU A 78 3.00 0.41 7.76
N THR A 79 1.88 1.11 7.61
CA THR A 79 1.65 2.42 8.26
C THR A 79 1.05 2.32 9.66
N GLY A 80 0.37 1.22 9.99
CA GLY A 80 -0.39 1.08 11.23
C GLY A 80 -1.70 1.90 11.26
N ARG A 81 -2.02 2.61 10.17
CA ARG A 81 -3.17 3.53 10.06
C ARG A 81 -4.45 2.81 9.65
N TYR A 82 -4.87 1.85 10.46
CA TYR A 82 -6.07 1.05 10.19
C TYR A 82 -7.37 1.87 10.33
N PRO A 83 -8.41 1.61 9.50
CA PRO A 83 -9.75 2.17 9.69
C PRO A 83 -10.27 2.06 11.12
N GLY A 84 -10.62 3.20 11.72
CA GLY A 84 -11.07 3.34 13.11
C GLY A 84 -9.96 3.66 14.12
N THR A 85 -8.70 3.80 13.70
CA THR A 85 -7.63 4.39 14.54
C THR A 85 -7.56 5.90 14.35
N LYS A 86 -6.93 6.62 15.28
CA LYS A 86 -6.71 8.08 15.14
C LYS A 86 -5.75 8.45 14.01
N GLY A 87 -4.96 7.48 13.54
CA GLY A 87 -4.06 7.66 12.40
C GLY A 87 -4.76 7.54 11.04
N TYR A 88 -6.00 7.03 11.01
CA TYR A 88 -6.83 6.96 9.81
C TYR A 88 -7.71 8.21 9.73
N PRO A 89 -7.78 8.89 8.57
CA PRO A 89 -8.52 10.15 8.47
C PRO A 89 -10.04 9.91 8.53
N ASP A 90 -10.75 10.89 9.10
CA ASP A 90 -12.21 10.81 9.33
C ASP A 90 -13.03 10.71 8.02
N ASP A 91 -12.49 11.23 6.92
CA ASP A 91 -13.11 11.23 5.58
C ASP A 91 -12.66 10.06 4.69
N GLY A 92 -11.85 9.14 5.23
CA GLY A 92 -11.35 7.96 4.54
C GLY A 92 -12.48 7.02 4.09
N LYS A 93 -12.34 6.46 2.88
CA LYS A 93 -13.39 5.75 2.14
C LYS A 93 -13.52 4.26 2.44
N TYR A 94 -12.71 3.70 3.35
CA TYR A 94 -12.76 2.26 3.66
C TYR A 94 -14.15 1.83 4.14
N GLY A 95 -14.81 2.69 4.93
CA GLY A 95 -16.13 2.45 5.50
C GLY A 95 -16.10 1.47 6.67
N GLY A 96 -16.58 1.90 7.84
CA GLY A 96 -16.59 1.08 9.05
C GLY A 96 -15.18 0.77 9.59
N GLU A 97 -15.12 -0.17 10.53
CA GLU A 97 -13.89 -0.51 11.25
C GLU A 97 -13.09 -1.63 10.57
N TRP A 98 -11.78 -1.64 10.79
CA TRP A 98 -10.90 -2.72 10.37
C TRP A 98 -11.08 -3.96 11.24
N LYS A 99 -11.40 -5.11 10.63
CA LYS A 99 -11.56 -6.39 11.33
C LYS A 99 -10.52 -7.45 10.98
N GLY A 100 -9.65 -7.19 10.00
CA GLY A 100 -8.54 -8.07 9.65
C GLY A 100 -7.42 -8.08 10.71
N LYS A 101 -6.30 -8.75 10.38
CA LYS A 101 -5.11 -8.76 11.25
C LYS A 101 -4.66 -7.32 11.54
N ARG A 102 -4.23 -7.04 12.76
CA ARG A 102 -3.55 -5.78 13.10
C ARG A 102 -2.18 -6.10 13.65
N PHE A 103 -1.19 -5.34 13.21
CA PHE A 103 0.13 -5.29 13.83
C PHE A 103 0.19 -4.06 14.72
N TYR A 104 0.76 -4.22 15.91
CA TYR A 104 0.89 -3.18 16.95
C TYR A 104 2.34 -2.75 17.14
N GLU A 105 3.19 -3.07 16.16
CA GLU A 105 4.61 -2.74 16.10
C GLU A 105 5.00 -2.56 14.62
N PRO A 106 6.08 -1.84 14.33
CA PRO A 106 6.60 -1.72 12.97
C PRO A 106 6.89 -3.07 12.32
N VAL A 107 6.53 -3.22 11.05
CA VAL A 107 6.53 -4.51 10.36
C VAL A 107 7.57 -4.60 9.26
N VAL A 108 8.02 -5.82 8.96
CA VAL A 108 8.77 -6.13 7.74
C VAL A 108 7.88 -6.94 6.81
N PHE A 109 7.68 -6.43 5.59
CA PHE A 109 6.88 -7.07 4.55
C PHE A 109 7.69 -7.35 3.29
N TRP A 110 7.43 -8.51 2.68
CA TRP A 110 7.94 -8.86 1.36
C TRP A 110 6.83 -8.87 0.32
N ILE A 111 7.08 -8.21 -0.80
CA ILE A 111 6.15 -8.06 -1.91
C ILE A 111 6.69 -8.81 -3.13
N GLY A 112 6.04 -9.90 -3.46
CA GLY A 112 6.39 -10.80 -4.56
C GLY A 112 5.76 -10.40 -5.88
N GLY A 113 6.36 -10.90 -6.96
CA GLY A 113 5.79 -10.87 -8.31
C GLY A 113 6.73 -11.61 -9.27
N GLU A 114 6.26 -11.97 -10.46
CA GLU A 114 6.96 -12.92 -11.33
C GLU A 114 8.38 -12.50 -11.74
N THR A 115 8.53 -11.26 -12.21
CA THR A 115 9.77 -10.75 -12.82
C THR A 115 10.06 -9.34 -12.37
N ASN A 116 11.30 -8.86 -12.58
CA ASN A 116 11.64 -7.47 -12.25
C ASN A 116 10.73 -6.48 -12.97
N GLU A 117 10.37 -6.75 -14.23
CA GLU A 117 9.51 -5.89 -15.05
C GLU A 117 8.04 -5.94 -14.62
N THR A 118 7.52 -7.12 -14.27
CA THR A 118 6.13 -7.21 -13.80
C THR A 118 5.96 -6.53 -12.46
N VAL A 119 6.91 -6.72 -11.52
CA VAL A 119 6.89 -6.05 -10.21
C VAL A 119 6.84 -4.53 -10.34
N THR A 120 7.65 -3.90 -11.20
CA THR A 120 7.63 -2.44 -11.38
C THR A 120 6.29 -1.94 -11.93
N LYS A 121 5.60 -2.74 -12.75
CA LYS A 121 4.32 -2.40 -13.40
C LYS A 121 3.08 -2.76 -12.58
N THR A 122 3.17 -3.74 -11.67
CA THR A 122 2.05 -4.23 -10.85
C THR A 122 2.19 -3.79 -9.40
N THR A 123 2.76 -4.63 -8.54
CA THR A 123 2.77 -4.46 -7.08
C THR A 123 3.48 -3.20 -6.65
N GLN A 124 4.66 -2.91 -7.21
CA GLN A 124 5.40 -1.68 -6.92
C GLN A 124 4.62 -0.46 -7.35
N ARG A 125 4.06 -0.45 -8.56
CA ARG A 125 3.26 0.69 -9.06
C ARG A 125 2.08 0.98 -8.14
N ILE A 126 1.37 -0.04 -7.67
CA ILE A 126 0.19 0.16 -6.84
C ILE A 126 0.58 0.63 -5.43
N LEU A 127 1.69 0.18 -4.87
CA LEU A 127 2.17 0.63 -3.55
C LEU A 127 2.84 2.01 -3.60
N CYS A 128 3.69 2.26 -4.60
CA CYS A 128 4.59 3.41 -4.64
C CYS A 128 4.15 4.50 -5.61
N GLY A 129 3.30 4.20 -6.59
CA GLY A 129 3.14 5.00 -7.80
C GLY A 129 4.19 4.64 -8.87
N ARG A 130 4.15 5.36 -9.99
CA ARG A 130 5.05 5.14 -11.13
C ARG A 130 6.38 5.83 -10.93
N ILE A 131 7.38 5.07 -10.49
CA ILE A 131 8.74 5.57 -10.27
C ILE A 131 9.36 6.10 -11.56
N GLU A 132 9.03 5.50 -12.70
CA GLU A 132 9.51 5.92 -14.02
C GLU A 132 8.94 7.27 -14.49
N GLU A 133 7.83 7.73 -13.93
CA GLU A 133 7.20 9.02 -14.26
C GLU A 133 7.51 10.09 -13.21
N ASN A 134 7.52 9.70 -11.93
CA ASN A 134 7.62 10.64 -10.81
C ASN A 134 9.03 10.78 -10.23
N ASP A 135 9.96 9.90 -10.61
CA ASP A 135 11.32 9.76 -10.06
C ASP A 135 11.40 9.44 -8.54
N GLU A 136 10.28 9.42 -7.83
CA GLU A 136 10.15 9.12 -6.40
C GLU A 136 8.84 8.35 -6.11
N PRO A 137 8.76 7.61 -4.98
CA PRO A 137 7.53 6.95 -4.54
C PRO A 137 6.56 7.91 -3.82
N GLY A 138 5.40 7.40 -3.41
CA GLY A 138 4.40 8.13 -2.63
C GLY A 138 3.18 8.58 -3.43
N TYR A 139 3.01 8.05 -4.65
CA TYR A 139 1.84 8.29 -5.50
C TYR A 139 1.02 7.01 -5.68
N GLY A 140 1.07 6.15 -4.67
CA GLY A 140 0.43 4.84 -4.61
C GLY A 140 -0.31 4.65 -3.30
N SER A 141 -0.52 3.39 -2.91
CA SER A 141 -1.23 3.02 -1.70
C SER A 141 -0.44 3.32 -0.43
N ILE A 142 0.88 3.51 -0.48
CA ILE A 142 1.65 4.00 0.67
C ILE A 142 1.61 5.54 0.65
N PRO A 143 1.05 6.19 1.67
CA PRO A 143 1.01 7.65 1.76
C PRO A 143 2.41 8.27 1.63
N LYS A 144 2.53 9.34 0.85
CA LYS A 144 3.83 10.00 0.61
C LYS A 144 4.51 10.46 1.91
N GLU A 145 3.72 11.01 2.83
CA GLU A 145 4.19 11.54 4.11
C GLU A 145 4.78 10.47 5.05
N ASP A 146 4.37 9.21 4.86
CA ASP A 146 4.83 8.07 5.64
C ASP A 146 6.12 7.47 5.07
N ILE A 147 6.53 7.79 3.83
CA ILE A 147 7.78 7.29 3.25
C ILE A 147 8.96 8.13 3.73
N ILE A 148 9.84 7.51 4.53
CA ILE A 148 11.04 8.16 5.07
C ILE A 148 12.16 8.16 4.04
N SER A 149 12.39 7.01 3.43
CA SER A 149 13.42 6.83 2.40
C SER A 149 13.16 5.56 1.60
N TRP A 150 13.85 5.42 0.47
CA TRP A 150 13.74 4.29 -0.41
C TRP A 150 15.06 4.06 -1.14
N LYS A 151 15.26 2.84 -1.62
CA LYS A 151 16.47 2.47 -2.36
C LYS A 151 16.09 1.81 -3.68
N LYS A 152 16.63 2.31 -4.79
CA LYS A 152 16.58 1.61 -6.09
C LYS A 152 17.44 0.35 -6.04
N SER A 153 16.99 -0.69 -6.71
CA SER A 153 17.80 -1.87 -7.00
C SER A 153 19.01 -1.44 -7.84
N PRO A 154 20.24 -1.85 -7.48
CA PRO A 154 21.41 -1.57 -8.31
C PRO A 154 21.44 -2.43 -9.58
N PHE A 155 20.53 -3.41 -9.71
CA PHE A 155 20.56 -4.41 -10.77
C PHE A 155 19.47 -4.24 -11.83
N PHE A 156 18.40 -3.49 -11.55
CA PHE A 156 17.31 -3.28 -12.51
C PHE A 156 16.78 -1.84 -12.42
N PRO A 157 16.75 -1.09 -13.53
CA PRO A 157 16.24 0.28 -13.54
C PRO A 157 14.82 0.37 -12.98
N ASN A 158 14.57 1.39 -12.17
CA ASN A 158 13.26 1.72 -11.57
C ASN A 158 12.66 0.65 -10.63
N LEU A 159 13.28 -0.52 -10.47
CA LEU A 159 12.91 -1.45 -9.40
C LEU A 159 13.33 -0.85 -8.06
N VAL A 160 12.40 -0.75 -7.14
CA VAL A 160 12.67 -0.42 -5.75
C VAL A 160 13.16 -1.70 -5.05
N ASP A 161 14.28 -1.63 -4.36
CA ASP A 161 14.77 -2.73 -3.51
C ASP A 161 13.97 -2.74 -2.19
N HIS A 162 13.90 -1.59 -1.52
CA HIS A 162 13.07 -1.41 -0.34
C HIS A 162 12.65 0.04 -0.08
N LEU A 163 11.60 0.19 0.74
CA LEU A 163 11.18 1.45 1.38
C LEU A 163 11.23 1.34 2.90
N LEU A 164 11.50 2.47 3.55
CA LEU A 164 11.30 2.70 4.98
C LEU A 164 10.05 3.55 5.16
N VAL A 165 9.09 3.04 5.95
CA VAL A 165 7.75 3.64 6.13
C VAL A 165 7.51 3.88 7.62
N LYS A 166 7.02 5.07 7.99
CA LYS A 166 6.61 5.37 9.37
C LYS A 166 5.44 4.48 9.76
N HIS A 167 5.56 3.82 10.91
CA HIS A 167 4.47 3.09 11.52
C HIS A 167 3.86 3.91 12.65
N HIS A 168 2.55 3.78 12.83
CA HIS A 168 1.78 4.54 13.81
C HIS A 168 0.97 3.59 14.70
N THR A 169 0.88 3.94 15.97
CA THR A 169 -0.04 3.31 16.93
C THR A 169 -1.50 3.64 16.60
N ALA A 170 -2.43 2.96 17.29
CA ALA A 170 -3.86 3.27 17.20
C ALA A 170 -4.21 4.72 17.61
N ASP A 171 -3.35 5.36 18.41
CA ASP A 171 -3.49 6.76 18.82
C ASP A 171 -2.93 7.76 17.80
N GLY A 172 -2.41 7.29 16.66
CA GLY A 172 -1.83 8.12 15.60
C GLY A 172 -0.40 8.59 15.90
N VAL A 173 0.24 8.04 16.93
CA VAL A 173 1.62 8.38 17.31
C VAL A 173 2.58 7.46 16.57
N GLU A 174 3.61 8.04 15.93
CA GLU A 174 4.71 7.29 15.30
C GLU A 174 5.46 6.44 16.36
N ASP A 175 5.59 5.14 16.11
CA ASP A 175 6.25 4.18 17.03
C ASP A 175 7.44 3.44 16.40
N GLY A 176 7.75 3.72 15.13
CA GLY A 176 8.96 3.26 14.49
C GLY A 176 8.85 3.16 12.98
N ILE A 177 9.66 2.28 12.41
CA ILE A 177 9.89 2.21 10.95
C ILE A 177 9.61 0.79 10.47
N SER A 178 8.58 0.65 9.64
CA SER A 178 8.31 -0.54 8.84
C SER A 178 9.19 -0.59 7.60
N ILE A 179 9.46 -1.79 7.10
CA ILE A 179 10.28 -2.02 5.91
C ILE A 179 9.49 -2.82 4.88
N CYS A 180 9.41 -2.30 3.65
CA CYS A 180 8.78 -2.97 2.52
C CYS A 180 9.85 -3.37 1.50
N TYR A 181 10.04 -4.66 1.26
CA TYR A 181 10.95 -5.17 0.22
C TYR A 181 10.19 -5.64 -1.02
N PHE A 182 10.68 -5.33 -2.21
CA PHE A 182 10.19 -5.96 -3.44
C PHE A 182 11.09 -7.12 -3.85
N LYS A 183 10.49 -8.29 -4.07
CA LYS A 183 11.19 -9.53 -4.36
C LYS A 183 10.63 -10.20 -5.60
N PRO A 184 11.18 -9.92 -6.79
CA PRO A 184 10.82 -10.64 -7.99
C PRO A 184 11.21 -12.14 -7.92
N TYR A 185 10.29 -13.05 -8.28
CA TYR A 185 10.53 -14.49 -8.26
C TYR A 185 11.69 -14.90 -9.17
N SER A 186 11.86 -14.17 -10.29
CA SER A 186 12.96 -14.35 -11.24
C SER A 186 14.36 -14.18 -10.63
N GLN A 187 14.49 -13.54 -9.45
CA GLN A 187 15.77 -13.43 -8.73
C GLN A 187 16.12 -14.70 -7.92
N GLY A 188 15.22 -15.69 -7.89
CA GLY A 188 15.43 -17.01 -7.34
C GLY A 188 15.31 -17.08 -5.82
N ARG A 189 15.20 -18.32 -5.33
CA ARG A 189 14.94 -18.65 -3.91
C ARG A 189 15.95 -18.04 -2.93
N ALA A 190 17.22 -17.86 -3.32
CA ALA A 190 18.25 -17.34 -2.41
C ALA A 190 17.89 -15.96 -1.83
N ARG A 191 17.17 -15.12 -2.59
CA ARG A 191 16.70 -13.81 -2.12
C ARG A 191 15.55 -13.88 -1.11
N TRP A 192 14.92 -15.04 -0.99
CA TRP A 192 13.81 -15.29 -0.07
C TRP A 192 14.29 -15.92 1.25
N GLN A 193 15.61 -15.89 1.49
CA GLN A 193 16.23 -16.37 2.72
C GLN A 193 16.75 -15.20 3.58
N GLY A 194 17.26 -15.50 4.78
CA GLY A 194 17.82 -14.51 5.70
C GLY A 194 16.83 -13.97 6.74
N ASP A 195 15.86 -13.16 6.33
CA ASP A 195 15.10 -12.34 7.29
C ASP A 195 13.95 -13.09 7.97
N THR A 196 13.54 -12.55 9.12
CA THR A 196 12.26 -12.83 9.77
C THR A 196 11.31 -11.69 9.42
N ILE A 197 10.10 -12.01 8.97
CA ILE A 197 9.14 -11.02 8.45
C ILE A 197 7.78 -11.19 9.12
N HIS A 198 6.99 -10.13 9.12
CA HIS A 198 5.62 -10.14 9.66
C HIS A 198 4.60 -10.62 8.63
N GLY A 199 4.87 -10.39 7.35
CA GLY A 199 3.98 -10.82 6.28
C GLY A 199 4.64 -10.85 4.91
N VAL A 200 4.03 -11.62 4.02
CA VAL A 200 4.43 -11.74 2.63
C VAL A 200 3.19 -11.64 1.75
N TRP A 201 3.25 -10.81 0.73
CA TRP A 201 2.26 -10.76 -0.34
C TRP A 201 2.85 -11.38 -1.60
N PHE A 202 2.29 -12.51 -2.03
CA PHE A 202 2.58 -13.09 -3.34
C PHE A 202 1.56 -12.59 -4.38
N ASP A 203 1.99 -11.75 -5.32
CA ASP A 203 1.22 -11.44 -6.53
C ASP A 203 1.51 -12.50 -7.59
N GLU A 204 0.46 -13.04 -8.20
CA GLU A 204 0.48 -14.27 -9.01
C GLU A 204 0.98 -15.51 -8.25
N GLU A 205 0.88 -16.69 -8.87
CA GLU A 205 1.30 -17.96 -8.25
C GLU A 205 2.84 -18.03 -8.15
N PRO A 206 3.43 -18.06 -6.94
CA PRO A 206 4.87 -18.20 -6.79
C PRO A 206 5.32 -19.66 -7.02
N PRO A 207 6.56 -19.89 -7.48
CA PRO A 207 7.16 -21.22 -7.42
C PRO A 207 7.12 -21.77 -5.99
N TYR A 208 6.77 -23.04 -5.82
CA TYR A 208 6.60 -23.64 -4.49
C TYR A 208 7.82 -23.48 -3.56
N SER A 209 9.03 -23.50 -4.11
CA SER A 209 10.26 -23.31 -3.33
C SER A 209 10.44 -21.90 -2.78
N ILE A 210 9.82 -20.89 -3.41
CA ILE A 210 9.74 -19.51 -2.94
C ILE A 210 8.59 -19.36 -1.93
N TYR A 211 7.43 -19.95 -2.22
CA TYR A 211 6.30 -20.00 -1.31
C TYR A 211 6.69 -20.55 0.07
N GLY A 212 7.35 -21.72 0.09
CA GLY A 212 7.78 -22.36 1.33
C GLY A 212 8.79 -21.55 2.13
N GLU A 213 9.69 -20.81 1.46
CA GLU A 213 10.59 -19.88 2.16
C GLU A 213 9.82 -18.74 2.81
N GLY A 214 8.95 -18.05 2.05
CA GLY A 214 8.17 -16.93 2.57
C GLY A 214 7.34 -17.34 3.78
N LEU A 215 6.65 -18.48 3.70
CA LEU A 215 5.85 -19.01 4.82
C LEU A 215 6.71 -19.35 6.04
N THR A 216 7.89 -19.94 5.83
CA THR A 216 8.81 -20.25 6.93
C THR A 216 9.23 -18.99 7.69
N ARG A 217 9.29 -17.82 7.01
CA ARG A 217 9.73 -16.56 7.61
C ARG A 217 8.66 -15.83 8.40
N THR A 218 7.39 -16.20 8.22
CA THR A 218 6.25 -15.60 8.95
C THR A 218 5.89 -16.37 10.22
N ASN A 219 6.45 -17.56 10.47
CA ASN A 219 6.10 -18.44 11.59
C ASN A 219 6.25 -17.85 13.01
N LYS A 220 6.87 -16.68 13.16
CA LYS A 220 7.02 -16.00 14.44
C LYS A 220 5.75 -15.23 14.85
N TYR A 221 4.87 -14.87 13.91
CA TYR A 221 3.80 -13.87 14.09
C TYR A 221 2.41 -14.34 13.66
#